data_AF-A0A7C3D5N8-F1
#
_entry.id   AF-A0A7C3D5N8-F1
#
_cell.length_a   1.000
_cell.length_b   1.000
_cell.length_c   1.000
_cell.angle_alpha   90.00
_cell.angle_beta   90.00
_cell.angle_gamma   90.00
#
_symmetry.space_group_name_H-M   'P 1'
#
loop_
_entity.id
_entity.type
_entity.pdbx_description
1 polymer ?
#
loop_
_entity_poly.entity_id
_entity_poly.type
_entity_poly.pdbx_seq_one_letter_code
_entity_poly.pdbx_strand_id
1 'polypeptide(L)' 'MSTEIDLSWLDELELSGAAASFATFCKEELKRRSNSDIDYDPEVYTEAVKLVLRKLGGLEMEGMQ' A
#
# COMPACT_ATOMS: atom_id res chain seq x y z
N MET A 1 -10.47 19.05 5.94
CA MET A 1 -9.89 18.97 4.59
C MET A 1 -9.80 17.51 4.26
N SER A 2 -10.47 17.02 3.22
CA SER A 2 -10.29 15.64 2.77
C SER A 2 -8.93 15.55 2.11
N THR A 3 -7.96 15.07 2.86
CA THR A 3 -6.64 14.68 2.36
C THR A 3 -6.84 13.47 1.46
N GLU A 4 -7.02 13.71 0.17
CA GLU A 4 -7.02 12.65 -0.83
C GLU A 4 -5.70 11.89 -0.72
N ILE A 5 -5.79 10.58 -0.55
CA ILE A 5 -4.61 9.73 -0.39
C ILE A 5 -4.09 9.42 -1.78
N ASP A 6 -2.88 9.89 -2.04
CA ASP A 6 -2.18 9.60 -3.27
C ASP A 6 -1.38 8.30 -3.14
N LEU A 7 -1.94 7.22 -3.68
CA LEU A 7 -1.24 5.94 -3.86
C LEU A 7 -0.83 5.68 -5.31
N SER A 8 -0.75 6.72 -6.15
CA SER A 8 -0.29 6.57 -7.54
C SER A 8 1.12 5.99 -7.64
N TRP A 9 1.97 6.24 -6.63
CA TRP A 9 3.30 5.64 -6.51
C TRP A 9 3.29 4.10 -6.47
N LEU A 10 2.18 3.46 -6.12
CA LEU A 10 2.04 2.00 -6.18
C LEU A 10 1.96 1.48 -7.63
N ASP A 11 1.56 2.32 -8.61
CA ASP A 11 1.57 1.97 -10.04
C ASP A 11 2.98 2.06 -10.65
N GLU A 12 3.88 2.82 -10.03
CA GLU A 12 5.26 3.01 -10.48
C GLU A 12 6.20 1.90 -10.01
N LEU A 13 5.77 1.08 -9.03
CA LEU A 13 6.57 -0.01 -8.50
C LEU A 13 6.40 -1.27 -9.37
N GLU A 14 7.53 -1.83 -9.79
CA GLU A 14 7.59 -3.17 -10.41
C GLU A 14 7.40 -4.25 -9.33
N LEU A 15 6.16 -4.40 -8.85
CA LEU A 15 5.79 -5.39 -7.83
C LEU A 15 5.42 -6.72 -8.48
N SER A 16 5.77 -7.81 -7.80
CA SER A 16 5.38 -9.16 -8.19
C SER A 16 4.77 -9.91 -7.00
N GLY A 17 4.25 -11.11 -7.25
CA GLY A 17 3.85 -12.04 -6.18
C GLY A 17 2.95 -11.47 -5.10
N ALA A 18 3.41 -11.59 -3.85
CA ALA A 18 2.66 -11.18 -2.67
C ALA A 18 2.63 -9.65 -2.53
N ALA A 19 3.72 -8.98 -2.93
CA ALA A 19 3.80 -7.52 -2.92
C ALA A 19 2.77 -6.89 -3.86
N ALA A 20 2.61 -7.44 -5.07
CA ALA A 20 1.62 -6.97 -6.04
C ALA A 20 0.18 -7.15 -5.51
N SER A 21 -0.13 -8.32 -4.96
CA SER A 21 -1.46 -8.62 -4.39
C SER A 21 -1.81 -7.69 -3.23
N PHE A 22 -0.84 -7.40 -2.37
CA PHE A 22 -1.00 -6.46 -1.25
C PHE A 22 -1.23 -5.02 -1.74
N ALA A 23 -0.47 -4.55 -2.74
CA ALA A 23 -0.66 -3.22 -3.30
C ALA A 23 -2.06 -3.03 -3.91
N THR A 24 -2.58 -4.02 -4.63
CA THR A 24 -3.97 -3.99 -5.15
C THR A 24 -4.99 -3.86 -4.03
N PHE A 25 -4.87 -4.68 -2.98
CA PHE A 25 -5.74 -4.60 -1.82
C PHE A 25 -5.72 -3.20 -1.18
N CYS A 26 -4.52 -2.62 -0.99
CA CYS A 26 -4.39 -1.32 -0.34
C CYS A 26 -5.05 -0.18 -1.14
N LYS A 27 -5.04 -0.24 -2.48
CA LYS A 27 -5.74 0.72 -3.35
C LYS A 27 -7.25 0.62 -3.22
N GLU A 28 -7.79 -0.60 -3.12
CA GLU A 28 -9.23 -0.82 -2.95
C GLU A 28 -9.71 -0.42 -1.55
N GLU A 29 -8.93 -0.78 -0.52
CA GLU A 29 -9.26 -0.47 0.87
C GLU A 29 -9.25 1.04 1.13
N LEU A 30 -8.31 1.75 0.51
CA LEU A 30 -8.25 3.20 0.54
C LEU A 30 -9.58 3.84 0.08
N LYS A 31 -10.09 3.42 -1.09
CA LYS A 31 -11.37 3.92 -1.64
C LYS A 31 -12.55 3.64 -0.72
N ARG A 32 -12.47 2.58 0.09
CA ARG A 32 -13.50 2.22 1.06
C ARG A 32 -13.45 3.12 2.29
N ARG A 33 -12.27 3.31 2.87
CA ARG A 33 -12.08 4.05 4.13
C ARG A 33 -12.20 5.56 3.97
N SER A 34 -11.76 6.11 2.84
CA SER A 34 -11.88 7.54 2.54
C SER A 34 -13.34 8.04 2.55
N ASN A 35 -14.29 7.12 2.40
CA ASN A 35 -15.72 7.41 2.36
C ASN A 35 -16.47 7.11 3.67
N SER A 36 -15.81 6.59 4.72
CA SER A 36 -16.53 5.97 5.85
C SER A 36 -15.96 6.16 7.25
N ASP A 37 -14.71 6.61 7.42
CA ASP A 37 -14.04 6.52 8.72
C ASP A 37 -13.46 7.87 9.19
N ILE A 38 -13.90 8.33 10.37
CA ILE A 38 -13.61 9.68 10.90
C ILE A 38 -12.21 9.80 11.49
N ASP A 39 -11.62 8.66 11.89
CA ASP A 39 -10.28 8.56 12.48
C ASP A 39 -9.21 8.10 11.47
N TYR A 40 -9.55 8.10 10.18
CA TYR A 40 -8.63 7.67 9.14
C TYR A 40 -7.55 8.72 8.87
N ASP A 41 -6.30 8.35 9.14
CA ASP A 41 -5.12 9.14 8.81
C ASP A 41 -4.45 8.59 7.52
N PRO A 42 -4.44 9.38 6.43
CA PRO A 42 -3.90 8.98 5.14
C PRO A 42 -2.37 8.82 5.11
N GLU A 43 -1.66 9.60 5.92
CA GLU A 43 -0.20 9.58 5.97
C GLU A 43 0.24 8.32 6.72
N VAL A 44 -0.42 8.03 7.85
CA VAL A 44 -0.18 6.80 8.60
C VAL A 44 -0.47 5.56 7.76
N TYR A 45 -1.57 5.57 6.99
CA TYR A 45 -1.89 4.48 6.08
C TYR A 45 -0.80 4.29 5.01
N THR A 46 -0.37 5.39 4.38
CA THR A 46 0.66 5.35 3.34
C THR A 46 1.99 4.80 3.86
N GLU A 47 2.43 5.24 5.04
CA GLU A 47 3.67 4.76 5.64
C GLU A 47 3.59 3.28 6.05
N ALA A 48 2.43 2.82 6.53
CA ALA A 48 2.20 1.41 6.81
C ALA A 48 2.28 0.54 5.54
N VAL A 49 1.70 1.00 4.42
CA VAL A 49 1.78 0.30 3.12
C VAL A 49 3.23 0.18 2.65
N LYS A 50 4.00 1.28 2.69
CA LYS A 50 5.42 1.28 2.31
C LYS A 50 6.24 0.30 3.14
N LEU A 51 6.00 0.25 4.45
CA LEU A 51 6.71 -0.65 5.36
C LEU A 51 6.49 -2.12 5.00
N VAL A 52 5.24 -2.50 4.73
CA VAL A 52 4.90 -3.89 4.36
C VAL A 52 5.50 -4.24 3.00
N LEU A 53 5.38 -3.37 2.00
CA LEU A 53 5.96 -3.62 0.67
C LEU A 53 7.48 -3.78 0.72
N ARG A 54 8.18 -2.96 1.51
CA ARG A 54 9.62 -3.12 1.74
C ARG A 54 9.95 -4.50 2.32
N LYS A 55 9.13 -5.00 3.26
CA LYS A 55 9.34 -6.31 3.86
C LYS A 55 9.05 -7.44 2.87
N LEU A 56 7.97 -7.34 2.10
CA LEU A 56 7.60 -8.33 1.08
C LEU A 56 8.66 -8.40 -0.03
N GLY A 57 9.12 -7.26 -0.56
CA GLY A 57 10.18 -7.23 -1.55
C GLY A 57 11.50 -7.82 -1.04
N GLY A 58 11.85 -7.57 0.23
CA GLY A 58 13.01 -8.21 0.87
C GLY A 58 12.89 -9.74 0.92
N LEU A 59 11.73 -10.25 1.32
CA LEU A 59 11.46 -11.70 1.39
C LEU A 59 11.44 -12.37 0.01
N GLU A 60 10.91 -11.71 -1.01
CA GLU A 60 10.91 -12.21 -2.39
C GLU A 60 12.35 -12.33 -2.94
N MET A 61 13.23 -11.37 -2.62
CA MET A 61 14.66 -11.46 -2.99
C MET A 61 15.40 -12.58 -2.25
N GLU A 62 15.14 -12.77 -0.95
CA GLU A 62 15.74 -13.83 -0.13
C GLU A 62 15.31 -15.23 -0.60
N GLY A 63 14.07 -15.38 -1.09
CA GLY A 63 13.55 -16.65 -1.63
C GLY A 63 14.00 -17.01 -3.05
N MET A 64 14.70 -16.10 -3.75
CA MET A 64 15.28 -16.32 -5.08
C MET A 64 16.75 -16.78 -5.05
N GLN A 65 17.36 -16.92 -3.86
CA GLN A 65 18.71 -17.46 -3.65
C GLN A 65 18.71 -18.98 -3.48
#